data_AF-A0A7S0G3M9-F1
#
_entry.id   AF-A0A7S0G3M9-F1
#
_cell.length_a   1.000
_cell.length_b   1.000
_cell.length_c   1.000
_cell.angle_alpha   90.00
_cell.angle_beta   90.00
_cell.angle_gamma   90.00
#
_symmetry.space_group_name_H-M   'P 1'
#
loop_
_entity.id
_entity.type
_entity.pdbx_description
1 polymer ?
#
loop_
_entity_poly.entity_id
_entity_poly.type
_entity_poly.pdbx_seq_one_letter_code
_entity_poly.pdbx_strand_id
1 'polypeptide(L)'
;DEFRDALEKSDAFATILAAGKGSRFSSEVPKVIYPCLGMPMAAHALSAAKGAGMPSALVVGHGKERVLSSLLPYAKKSCLVAEDQLRIGTGHAVYVVSQTVPKDYP
;
A
#
# COMPACT_ATOMS: atom_id res chain seq x y z
N ASP A 1 -13.30 -8.85 9.07
CA ASP A 1 -12.57 -7.57 8.84
C ASP A 1 -12.61 -7.35 7.34
N GLU A 2 -12.97 -6.15 6.87
CA GLU A 2 -13.38 -5.91 5.48
C GLU A 2 -12.34 -6.36 4.44
N PHE A 3 -11.05 -6.30 4.80
CA PHE A 3 -9.98 -6.85 3.96
C PHE A 3 -10.09 -8.38 3.81
N ARG A 4 -10.27 -9.13 4.91
CA ARG A 4 -10.41 -10.60 4.89
C ARG A 4 -11.66 -11.04 4.13
N ASP A 5 -12.79 -10.38 4.40
CA ASP A 5 -14.06 -10.71 3.75
C ASP A 5 -14.01 -10.44 2.22
N ALA A 6 -13.19 -9.48 1.80
CA ALA A 6 -12.94 -9.20 0.38
C ALA A 6 -11.92 -10.18 -0.23
N LEU A 7 -10.93 -10.58 0.55
CA LEU A 7 -9.90 -11.54 0.17
C LEU A 7 -10.51 -12.93 -0.12
N GLU A 8 -11.45 -13.40 0.70
CA GLU A 8 -12.18 -14.67 0.48
C GLU A 8 -12.97 -14.70 -0.84
N LYS A 9 -13.29 -13.54 -1.41
CA LYS A 9 -14.07 -13.38 -2.63
C LYS A 9 -13.21 -13.03 -3.84
N SER A 10 -11.88 -13.02 -3.68
CA SER A 10 -10.94 -12.57 -4.71
C SER A 10 -9.76 -13.52 -4.84
N ASP A 11 -9.49 -14.00 -6.05
CA ASP A 11 -8.34 -14.87 -6.34
C ASP A 11 -6.98 -14.13 -6.31
N ALA A 12 -7.01 -12.79 -6.25
CA ALA A 12 -5.82 -11.96 -6.11
C ALA A 12 -6.13 -10.65 -5.37
N PHE A 13 -5.09 -10.03 -4.82
CA PHE A 13 -5.14 -8.69 -4.22
C PHE A 13 -3.91 -7.87 -4.62
N ALA A 14 -4.04 -6.53 -4.58
CA ALA A 14 -2.96 -5.63 -4.97
C ALA A 14 -2.08 -5.25 -3.77
N THR A 15 -0.76 -5.37 -3.89
CA THR A 15 0.17 -4.87 -2.87
C THR A 15 0.85 -3.58 -3.35
N ILE A 16 0.65 -2.48 -2.62
CA ILE A 16 1.23 -1.17 -2.91
C ILE A 16 2.38 -0.93 -1.94
N LEU A 17 3.62 -0.97 -2.45
CA LEU A 17 4.84 -0.81 -1.65
C LEU A 17 5.20 0.67 -1.50
N ALA A 18 4.88 1.26 -0.35
CA ALA A 18 5.08 2.68 -0.04
C ALA A 18 5.95 2.92 1.21
N ALA A 19 6.74 1.93 1.63
CA ALA A 19 7.57 2.01 2.83
C ALA A 19 8.95 2.68 2.64
N GLY A 20 9.39 2.82 1.39
CA GLY A 20 10.73 3.29 1.04
C GLY A 20 10.94 4.79 1.28
N LYS A 21 12.15 5.17 1.68
CA LYS A 21 12.56 6.58 1.89
C LYS A 21 12.59 7.39 0.59
N GLY A 22 12.88 6.74 -0.54
CA GLY A 22 13.06 7.43 -1.83
C GLY A 22 14.29 8.35 -1.84
N SER A 23 15.44 7.91 -1.33
CA SER A 23 16.64 8.75 -1.12
C SER A 23 17.21 9.42 -2.38
N ARG A 24 16.95 8.87 -3.58
CA ARG A 24 17.32 9.48 -4.86
C ARG A 24 16.31 10.54 -5.34
N PHE A 25 15.18 10.66 -4.66
CA PHE A 25 14.12 11.61 -4.95
C PHE A 25 14.36 12.85 -4.08
N SER A 26 14.91 13.91 -4.68
CA SER A 26 15.36 15.12 -3.99
C SER A 26 14.18 15.99 -3.57
N SER A 27 13.47 15.57 -2.53
CA SER A 27 12.28 16.26 -2.00
C SER A 27 12.05 15.89 -0.53
N GLU A 28 11.69 16.89 0.28
CA GLU A 28 11.23 16.70 1.67
C GLU A 28 9.85 16.02 1.75
N VAL A 29 9.09 16.07 0.65
CA VAL A 29 7.86 15.31 0.49
C VAL A 29 8.20 13.87 0.06
N PRO A 30 7.78 12.83 0.80
CA PRO A 30 8.02 11.45 0.41
C PRO A 30 7.53 11.17 -1.02
N LYS A 31 8.36 10.48 -1.82
CA LYS A 31 8.10 10.21 -3.24
C LYS A 31 6.69 9.72 -3.54
N VAL A 32 6.19 8.79 -2.74
CA VAL A 32 4.88 8.14 -2.93
C VAL A 32 3.69 9.07 -2.76
N ILE A 33 3.86 10.17 -2.02
CA ILE A 33 2.82 11.21 -1.87
C ILE A 33 3.16 12.50 -2.58
N TYR A 34 4.26 12.53 -3.33
CA TYR A 34 4.56 13.65 -4.19
C TYR A 34 3.45 13.79 -5.24
N PRO A 35 2.90 15.00 -5.48
CA PRO A 35 1.82 15.19 -6.44
C PRO A 35 2.26 14.85 -7.87
N CYS A 36 1.46 14.04 -8.55
CA CYS A 36 1.55 13.74 -9.97
C CYS A 36 0.15 13.92 -10.57
N LEU A 37 0.01 14.89 -11.47
CA LEU A 37 -1.29 15.26 -12.06
C LEU A 37 -2.35 15.60 -11.00
N GLY A 38 -1.97 16.33 -9.95
CA GLY A 38 -2.87 16.77 -8.88
C GLY A 38 -3.21 15.70 -7.83
N MET A 39 -2.73 14.46 -7.97
CA MET A 39 -2.94 13.38 -6.99
C MET A 39 -1.60 12.83 -6.46
N PRO A 40 -1.55 12.32 -5.22
CA PRO A 40 -0.37 11.59 -4.72
C PRO A 40 0.05 10.47 -5.69
N MET A 41 1.35 10.31 -5.96
CA MET A 41 1.85 9.32 -6.93
C MET A 41 1.30 7.90 -6.68
N ALA A 42 1.29 7.42 -5.43
CA ALA A 42 0.78 6.10 -5.07
C ALA A 42 -0.77 6.03 -5.04
N ALA A 43 -1.47 7.17 -5.01
CA ALA A 43 -2.93 7.18 -5.09
C ALA A 43 -3.43 6.70 -6.45
N HIS A 44 -2.64 6.86 -7.53
CA HIS A 44 -2.96 6.29 -8.83
C HIS A 44 -3.03 4.76 -8.78
N ALA A 45 -2.10 4.10 -8.09
CA ALA A 45 -2.10 2.64 -7.91
C ALA A 45 -3.28 2.17 -7.04
N LEU A 46 -3.57 2.89 -5.95
CA LEU A 46 -4.74 2.59 -5.11
C LEU A 46 -6.05 2.76 -5.87
N SER A 47 -6.17 3.82 -6.68
CA SER A 47 -7.34 4.09 -7.50
C SER A 47 -7.52 3.03 -8.59
N ALA A 48 -6.43 2.55 -9.20
CA ALA A 48 -6.47 1.45 -10.15
C ALA A 48 -6.95 0.14 -9.50
N ALA A 49 -6.40 -0.22 -8.32
CA ALA A 49 -6.85 -1.40 -7.58
C ALA A 49 -8.33 -1.31 -7.19
N LYS A 50 -8.76 -0.12 -6.71
CA LYS A 50 -10.16 0.17 -6.39
C LYS A 50 -11.06 0.04 -7.63
N GLY A 51 -10.64 0.58 -8.78
CA GLY A 51 -11.37 0.49 -10.04
C GLY A 51 -11.47 -0.94 -10.59
N ALA A 52 -10.45 -1.76 -10.34
CA ALA A 52 -10.46 -3.19 -10.64
C ALA A 52 -11.28 -4.02 -9.63
N GLY A 53 -11.86 -3.39 -8.60
CA GLY A 53 -12.63 -4.07 -7.56
C GLY A 53 -11.77 -4.87 -6.56
N MET A 54 -10.45 -4.86 -6.70
CA MET A 54 -9.54 -5.70 -5.92
C MET A 54 -9.38 -5.19 -4.48
N PRO A 55 -9.25 -6.09 -3.49
CA PRO A 55 -8.69 -5.73 -2.20
C PRO A 55 -7.23 -5.32 -2.35
N SER A 56 -6.73 -4.55 -1.38
CA SER A 56 -5.36 -4.04 -1.45
C SER A 56 -4.65 -4.07 -0.10
N ALA A 57 -3.33 -4.21 -0.11
CA ALA A 57 -2.45 -3.99 1.03
C ALA A 57 -1.53 -2.80 0.74
N LEU A 58 -1.58 -1.77 1.58
CA LEU A 58 -0.69 -0.62 1.52
C LEU A 58 0.44 -0.81 2.53
N VAL A 59 1.67 -0.97 2.05
CA VAL A 59 2.85 -1.12 2.90
C VAL A 59 3.46 0.24 3.16
N VAL A 60 3.53 0.68 4.41
CA VAL A 60 4.09 1.97 4.85
C VAL A 60 5.34 1.79 5.71
N GLY A 61 6.08 2.87 5.89
CA GLY A 61 7.36 2.83 6.61
C GLY A 61 7.87 4.25 6.86
N HIS A 62 8.79 4.74 6.04
CA HIS A 62 9.28 6.12 6.18
C HIS A 62 8.15 7.16 6.03
N GLY A 63 7.98 8.03 7.04
CA GLY A 63 6.96 9.08 7.03
C GLY A 63 5.52 8.55 7.05
N LYS A 64 5.29 7.38 7.66
CA LYS A 64 4.02 6.63 7.60
C LYS A 64 2.79 7.49 7.88
N GLU A 65 2.83 8.38 8.87
CA GLU A 65 1.68 9.20 9.25
C GLU A 65 1.25 10.10 8.09
N ARG A 66 2.22 10.75 7.44
CA ARG A 66 1.99 11.61 6.27
C ARG A 66 1.56 10.81 5.05
N VAL A 67 2.12 9.61 4.88
CA VAL A 67 1.76 8.71 3.79
C VAL A 67 0.31 8.25 3.94
N LEU A 68 -0.08 7.78 5.11
CA LEU A 68 -1.44 7.30 5.39
C LEU A 68 -2.48 8.40 5.24
N SER A 69 -2.25 9.58 5.83
CA SER A 69 -3.20 10.70 5.72
C SER A 69 -3.42 11.15 4.26
N SER A 70 -2.40 11.01 3.41
CA SER A 70 -2.49 11.39 2.00
C SER A 70 -3.09 10.29 1.12
N LEU A 71 -2.96 9.01 1.47
CA LEU A 71 -3.31 7.88 0.59
C LEU A 71 -4.63 7.19 0.95
N LEU A 72 -4.99 7.11 2.23
CA LEU A 72 -6.22 6.44 2.65
C LEU A 72 -7.51 7.00 2.02
N PRO A 73 -7.64 8.30 1.70
CA PRO A 73 -8.81 8.80 0.97
C PRO A 73 -9.03 8.17 -0.42
N TYR A 74 -7.99 7.61 -1.03
CA TYR A 74 -8.03 6.98 -2.35
C TYR A 74 -8.21 5.46 -2.29
N ALA A 75 -8.05 4.86 -1.11
CA ALA A 75 -8.15 3.43 -0.91
C ALA A 75 -9.61 2.95 -0.91
N LYS A 76 -9.82 1.66 -1.23
CA LYS A 76 -11.07 0.96 -0.92
C LYS A 76 -11.12 0.66 0.58
N LYS A 77 -12.31 0.48 1.16
CA LYS A 77 -12.41 0.10 2.58
C LYS A 77 -11.72 -1.24 2.90
N SER A 78 -11.71 -2.16 1.95
CA SER A 78 -10.93 -3.41 1.99
C SER A 78 -9.45 -3.17 1.68
N CYS A 79 -8.86 -2.13 2.27
CA CYS A 79 -7.43 -1.83 2.18
C CYS A 79 -6.78 -2.07 3.54
N LEU A 80 -5.95 -3.10 3.62
CA LEU A 80 -5.10 -3.35 4.77
C LEU A 80 -3.94 -2.36 4.78
N VAL A 81 -3.53 -1.91 5.96
CA VAL A 81 -2.27 -1.18 6.15
C VAL A 81 -1.28 -2.09 6.86
N ALA A 82 -0.08 -2.21 6.28
CA ALA A 82 1.03 -2.98 6.84
C ALA A 82 2.24 -2.07 7.03
N GLU A 83 2.91 -2.13 8.18
CA GLU A 83 4.11 -1.33 8.43
C GLU A 83 5.38 -2.17 8.28
N ASP A 84 6.20 -1.87 7.27
CA ASP A 84 7.56 -2.41 7.16
C ASP A 84 8.52 -1.48 7.91
N GLN A 85 8.78 -1.82 9.18
CA GLN A 85 9.68 -1.06 10.04
C GLN A 85 11.15 -1.21 9.64
N LEU A 86 11.56 -2.41 9.20
CA LEU A 86 12.96 -2.72 8.88
C LEU A 86 13.37 -2.09 7.54
N ARG A 87 12.46 -2.04 6.55
CA ARG A 87 12.68 -1.42 5.23
C ARG A 87 13.95 -1.92 4.54
N ILE A 88 14.23 -3.22 4.67
CA ILE A 88 15.46 -3.86 4.13
C ILE A 88 15.31 -4.34 2.68
N GLY A 89 14.20 -4.05 2.03
CA GLY A 89 13.99 -4.35 0.61
C GLY A 89 12.54 -4.64 0.27
N THR A 90 12.23 -4.72 -1.02
CA THR A 90 10.87 -5.01 -1.51
C THR A 90 10.41 -6.41 -1.12
N GLY A 91 11.31 -7.40 -1.11
CA GLY A 91 10.99 -8.76 -0.65
C GLY A 91 10.53 -8.79 0.81
N HIS A 92 11.19 -8.01 1.69
CA HIS A 92 10.77 -7.88 3.08
C HIS A 92 9.42 -7.16 3.20
N ALA A 93 9.20 -6.10 2.41
CA ALA A 93 7.92 -5.41 2.39
C ALA A 93 6.75 -6.33 1.98
N VAL A 94 6.98 -7.23 1.01
CA VAL A 94 5.99 -8.28 0.64
C VAL A 94 5.84 -9.32 1.74
N TYR A 95 6.94 -9.75 2.37
CA TYR A 95 6.90 -10.69 3.50
C TYR A 95 6.06 -10.15 4.67
N VAL A 96 6.15 -8.86 4.98
CA VAL A 96 5.32 -8.23 6.02
C VAL A 96 3.82 -8.40 5.70
N VAL A 97 3.44 -8.22 4.43
CA VAL A 97 2.05 -8.44 3.99
C VAL A 97 1.68 -9.92 4.08
N SER A 98 2.57 -10.83 3.69
CA SER A 98 2.29 -12.27 3.73
C SER A 98 2.02 -12.79 5.14
N GLN A 99 2.48 -12.11 6.19
CA GLN A 99 2.16 -12.46 7.59
C GLN A 99 0.70 -12.14 7.98
N THR A 100 0.01 -11.33 7.19
CA THR A 100 -1.37 -10.87 7.48
C THR A 100 -2.43 -11.62 6.69
N VAL A 101 -2.00 -12.31 5.64
CA VAL A 101 -2.83 -13.09 4.70
C VAL A 101 -2.85 -14.56 5.15
N PRO A 102 -3.97 -15.29 5.00
CA PRO A 102 -4.02 -16.73 5.28
C PRO A 102 -2.96 -17.52 4.48
N LYS A 103 -2.38 -18.57 5.07
CA LYS A 103 -1.32 -19.36 4.42
C LYS A 103 -1.80 -20.18 3.22
N ASP A 104 -3.10 -20.45 3.18
CA ASP A 104 -3.83 -21.17 2.14
C ASP A 104 -4.44 -20.24 1.09
N TYR A 105 -4.21 -18.93 1.20
CA TYR A 105 -4.51 -18.00 0.12
C TYR A 105 -3.62 -18.34 -1.10
N PRO A 106 -4.21 -18.45 -2.31
CA PRO A 106 -3.50 -18.87 -3.52
C PRO A 106 -2.33 -17.97 -3.92
#